data_AF-A0A5S5DIX6-F1
#
_entry.id   AF-A0A5S5DIX6-F1
#
_cell.length_a   1.000
_cell.length_b   1.000
_cell.length_c   1.000
_cell.angle_alpha   90.00
_cell.angle_beta   90.00
_cell.angle_gamma   90.00
#
_symmetry.space_group_name_H-M   'P 1'
#
loop_
_entity.id
_entity.type
_entity.pdbx_description
1 polymer ?
#
loop_
_entity_poly.entity_id
_entity_poly.type
_entity_poly.pdbx_seq_one_letter_code
_entity_poly.pdbx_strand_id
1 'polypeptide(L)'
;MIRQIWFIIITWSIPCHAQEADTSLFKGLKEKIVDNTYSKVDAVIVEHNGDIILEEYFNGFNKDSVHDIRSSFKSVTSLLAGIAVDQKLIALDDCLGHFFLELKDENKRNISVLNLLEMRSGLNCEEFYGLGPDLQYLNSKKDWIMANRTGQDTGPL
;
A
#
# COMPACT_ATOMS: atom_id res chain seq x y z
N MET A 1 -7.85 -66.78 -38.30
CA MET A 1 -6.72 -65.93 -38.70
C MET A 1 -7.09 -64.49 -38.37
N ILE A 2 -6.73 -64.00 -37.18
CA ILE A 2 -7.09 -62.65 -36.68
C ILE A 2 -5.79 -61.89 -36.47
N ARG A 3 -5.59 -60.80 -37.24
CA ARG A 3 -4.45 -59.87 -37.09
C ARG A 3 -4.81 -58.85 -36.02
N GLN A 4 -4.05 -58.82 -34.93
CA GLN A 4 -4.12 -57.71 -33.97
C GLN A 4 -3.14 -56.61 -34.41
N ILE A 5 -3.65 -55.38 -34.50
CA ILE A 5 -2.88 -54.15 -34.76
C ILE A 5 -2.74 -53.45 -33.42
N TRP A 6 -1.51 -53.25 -32.96
CA TRP A 6 -1.21 -52.44 -31.78
C TRP A 6 -1.01 -50.97 -32.21
N PHE A 7 -1.86 -50.08 -31.71
CA PHE A 7 -1.65 -48.64 -31.77
C PHE A 7 -0.79 -48.21 -30.59
N ILE A 8 0.42 -47.72 -30.87
CA ILE A 8 1.29 -47.06 -29.89
C ILE A 8 0.87 -45.60 -29.84
N ILE A 9 0.24 -45.16 -28.76
CA ILE A 9 -0.04 -43.74 -28.49
C ILE A 9 1.20 -43.17 -27.79
N ILE A 10 1.96 -42.34 -28.51
CA ILE A 10 3.07 -41.58 -27.94
C ILE A 10 2.49 -40.26 -27.41
N THR A 11 2.32 -40.17 -26.09
CA THR A 11 1.97 -38.91 -25.44
C THR A 11 3.22 -38.03 -25.33
N TRP A 12 3.34 -37.04 -26.22
CA TRP A 12 4.31 -35.97 -26.06
C TRP A 12 3.84 -35.05 -24.92
N SER A 13 4.40 -35.23 -23.74
CA SER A 13 4.34 -34.21 -22.69
C SER A 13 5.23 -33.05 -23.12
N ILE A 14 4.62 -31.95 -23.57
CA ILE A 14 5.33 -30.69 -23.74
C ILE A 14 5.65 -30.19 -22.32
N PRO A 15 6.93 -30.03 -21.92
CA PRO A 15 7.24 -29.40 -20.66
C PRO A 15 6.72 -27.97 -20.71
N CYS A 16 5.81 -27.63 -19.79
CA CYS A 16 5.44 -26.26 -19.51
C CYS A 16 6.71 -25.56 -19.02
N HIS A 17 7.26 -24.67 -19.85
CA HIS A 17 8.42 -23.89 -19.46
C HIS A 17 7.91 -22.82 -18.48
N ALA A 18 8.02 -23.12 -17.18
CA ALA A 18 7.92 -22.09 -16.15
C ALA A 18 8.97 -21.03 -16.50
N GLN A 19 8.53 -19.78 -16.60
CA GLN A 19 9.43 -18.67 -16.92
C GLN A 19 10.41 -18.51 -15.77
N GLU A 20 11.63 -19.01 -15.94
CA GLU A 20 12.74 -18.73 -15.02
C GLU A 20 12.90 -17.20 -14.96
N ALA A 21 12.90 -16.65 -13.75
CA ALA A 21 13.07 -15.21 -13.56
C ALA A 21 14.39 -14.78 -14.24
N ASP A 22 14.34 -13.74 -15.07
CA ASP A 22 15.51 -13.23 -15.77
C ASP A 22 16.54 -12.72 -14.75
N THR A 23 17.48 -13.60 -14.40
CA THR A 23 18.50 -13.35 -13.37
C THR A 23 19.44 -12.21 -13.75
N SER A 24 19.51 -11.86 -15.04
CA SER A 24 20.37 -10.77 -15.52
C SER A 24 19.89 -9.40 -15.03
N LEU A 25 18.57 -9.20 -14.91
CA LEU A 25 17.99 -7.97 -14.40
C LEU A 25 18.30 -7.79 -12.91
N PHE A 26 18.12 -8.84 -12.11
CA PHE A 26 18.42 -8.80 -10.67
C PHE A 26 19.89 -8.55 -10.40
N LYS A 27 20.76 -9.17 -11.20
CA LYS A 27 22.20 -8.91 -11.13
C LYS A 27 22.52 -7.43 -11.42
N GLY A 28 21.97 -6.87 -12.49
CA GLY A 28 22.18 -5.47 -12.84
C GLY A 28 21.62 -4.50 -11.78
N LEU A 29 20.48 -4.82 -11.16
CA LEU A 29 19.94 -4.05 -10.04
C LEU A 29 20.88 -4.08 -8.84
N LYS A 30 21.37 -5.28 -8.46
CA LYS A 30 22.29 -5.45 -7.34
C LYS A 30 23.58 -4.67 -7.54
N GLU A 31 24.16 -4.74 -8.76
CA GLU A 31 25.36 -3.96 -9.11
C GLU A 31 25.14 -2.45 -8.93
N LYS A 32 23.99 -1.92 -9.38
CA LYS A 32 23.61 -0.49 -9.21
C LYS A 32 23.34 -0.07 -7.76
N ILE A 33 22.93 -1.00 -6.89
CA ILE A 33 22.76 -0.66 -5.47
C ILE A 33 24.13 -0.66 -4.79
N VAL A 34 24.96 -1.68 -5.05
CA VAL A 34 26.30 -1.83 -4.47
C VAL A 34 27.27 -0.75 -4.93
N ASP A 35 27.18 -0.29 -6.18
CA ASP A 35 28.01 0.81 -6.70
C ASP A 35 27.55 2.21 -6.24
N ASN A 36 26.56 2.28 -5.35
CA ASN A 36 25.93 3.50 -4.82
C ASN A 36 25.12 4.33 -5.82
N THR A 37 24.79 3.82 -7.01
CA THR A 37 23.81 4.47 -7.91
C THR A 37 22.44 4.61 -7.22
N TYR A 38 22.02 3.58 -6.47
CA TYR A 38 20.79 3.58 -5.67
C TYR A 38 21.09 3.44 -4.16
N SER A 39 21.89 4.36 -3.63
CA SER A 39 22.40 4.31 -2.25
C SER A 39 21.35 4.31 -1.13
N LYS A 40 20.08 4.66 -1.42
CA LYS A 40 18.98 4.71 -0.44
C LYS A 40 18.06 3.49 -0.47
N VAL A 41 18.45 2.43 -1.17
CA VAL A 41 17.71 1.17 -1.17
C VAL A 41 18.28 0.27 -0.10
N ASP A 42 17.48 -0.01 0.93
CA ASP A 42 17.89 -0.82 2.08
C ASP A 42 17.54 -2.31 1.91
N ALA A 43 16.50 -2.62 1.13
CA ALA A 43 16.10 -3.99 0.82
C ALA A 43 15.29 -4.09 -0.48
N VAL A 44 15.35 -5.24 -1.15
CA VAL A 44 14.48 -5.61 -2.27
C VAL A 44 14.03 -7.05 -2.09
N ILE A 45 12.71 -7.25 -2.11
CA ILE A 45 12.08 -8.57 -1.98
C ILE A 45 11.07 -8.71 -3.12
N VAL A 46 11.11 -9.84 -3.84
CA VAL A 46 10.19 -10.17 -4.91
C VAL A 46 9.64 -11.57 -4.69
N GLU A 47 8.33 -11.65 -4.54
CA GLU A 47 7.58 -12.90 -4.46
C GLU A 47 6.78 -13.11 -5.74
N HIS A 48 6.79 -14.34 -6.26
CA HIS A 48 5.98 -14.74 -7.39
C HIS A 48 5.36 -16.12 -7.11
N ASN A 49 4.03 -16.20 -7.15
CA ASN A 49 3.26 -17.42 -6.88
C ASN A 49 3.55 -18.07 -5.52
N GLY A 50 3.78 -17.27 -4.47
CA GLY A 50 4.10 -17.78 -3.14
C GLY A 50 5.58 -18.10 -2.91
N ASP A 51 6.40 -18.04 -3.95
CA ASP A 51 7.84 -18.27 -3.87
C ASP A 51 8.61 -16.95 -3.91
N ILE A 52 9.51 -16.77 -2.94
CA ILE A 52 10.46 -15.64 -2.95
C ILE A 52 11.54 -15.94 -3.99
N ILE A 53 11.55 -15.15 -5.07
CA ILE A 53 12.50 -15.28 -6.18
C ILE A 53 13.68 -14.31 -6.08
N LEU A 54 13.58 -13.30 -5.21
CA LEU A 54 14.66 -12.37 -4.85
C LEU A 54 14.44 -11.87 -3.42
N GLU A 55 15.49 -11.90 -2.59
CA GLU A 55 15.51 -11.29 -1.27
C GLU A 55 16.93 -10.84 -0.98
N GLU A 56 17.14 -9.53 -1.01
CA GLU A 56 18.46 -8.91 -0.83
C GLU A 56 18.34 -7.70 0.10
N TYR A 57 19.33 -7.55 0.97
CA TYR A 57 19.43 -6.47 1.95
C TYR A 57 20.75 -5.73 1.77
N PHE A 58 20.73 -4.42 1.98
CA PHE A 58 21.83 -3.50 1.71
C PHE A 58 22.06 -2.58 2.92
N ASN A 59 23.11 -1.75 2.87
CA ASN A 59 23.35 -0.69 3.86
C ASN A 59 23.40 -1.14 5.35
N GLY A 60 23.67 -2.42 5.62
CA GLY A 60 23.70 -2.98 6.98
C GLY A 60 22.32 -3.37 7.54
N PHE A 61 21.26 -3.24 6.73
CA PHE A 61 19.93 -3.73 7.07
C PHE A 61 19.83 -5.25 6.88
N ASN A 62 18.82 -5.84 7.51
CA ASN A 62 18.52 -7.26 7.42
C ASN A 62 17.00 -7.47 7.58
N LYS A 63 16.56 -8.72 7.47
CA LYS A 63 15.15 -9.12 7.59
C LYS A 63 14.44 -8.65 8.88
N ASP A 64 15.18 -8.47 9.97
CA ASP A 64 14.64 -8.10 11.28
C ASP A 64 14.70 -6.57 11.51
N SER A 65 15.15 -5.81 10.51
CA SER A 65 15.26 -4.36 10.60
C SER A 65 13.92 -3.66 10.35
N VAL A 66 13.54 -2.77 11.27
CA VAL A 66 12.28 -2.00 11.19
C VAL A 66 12.46 -0.78 10.30
N HIS A 67 11.49 -0.52 9.43
CA HIS A 67 11.42 0.66 8.57
C HIS A 67 10.16 1.47 8.85
N ASP A 68 10.27 2.80 8.77
CA ASP A 68 9.09 3.66 8.69
C ASP A 68 8.52 3.57 7.26
N ILE A 69 7.40 2.87 7.12
CA ILE A 69 6.76 2.60 5.84
C ILE A 69 5.81 3.71 5.37
N ARG A 70 5.61 4.77 6.18
CA ARG A 70 4.82 5.97 5.84
C ARG A 70 3.51 5.62 5.12
N SER A 71 3.28 6.21 3.94
CA SER A 71 2.04 6.06 3.18
C SER A 71 1.75 4.63 2.72
N SER A 72 2.74 3.72 2.67
CA SER A 72 2.48 2.31 2.37
C SER A 72 1.57 1.65 3.40
N PHE A 73 1.52 2.19 4.65
CA PHE A 73 0.61 1.70 5.69
C PHE A 73 -0.88 1.95 5.37
N LYS A 74 -1.21 2.89 4.48
CA LYS A 74 -2.60 3.17 4.08
C LYS A 74 -3.31 1.95 3.50
N SER A 75 -2.59 1.06 2.82
CA SER A 75 -3.14 -0.21 2.32
C SER A 75 -3.59 -1.13 3.46
N VAL A 76 -2.85 -1.15 4.58
CA VAL A 76 -3.22 -1.91 5.79
C VAL A 76 -4.46 -1.29 6.43
N THR A 77 -4.51 0.04 6.57
CA THR A 77 -5.71 0.74 7.06
C THR A 77 -6.94 0.47 6.20
N SER A 78 -6.78 0.48 4.87
CA SER A 78 -7.87 0.17 3.92
C SER A 78 -8.35 -1.28 4.06
N LEU A 79 -7.43 -2.23 4.22
CA LEU A 79 -7.77 -3.63 4.49
C LEU A 79 -8.58 -3.77 5.79
N LEU A 80 -8.15 -3.13 6.87
CA LEU A 80 -8.88 -3.14 8.15
C LEU A 80 -10.27 -2.51 8.03
N ALA A 81 -10.41 -1.42 7.28
CA ALA A 81 -11.71 -0.83 6.98
C ALA A 81 -12.61 -1.79 6.19
N GLY A 82 -12.05 -2.50 5.19
CA GLY A 82 -12.76 -3.54 4.45
C GLY A 82 -13.26 -4.68 5.34
N ILE A 83 -12.42 -5.14 6.29
CA ILE A 83 -12.82 -6.14 7.29
C ILE A 83 -13.95 -5.62 8.18
N ALA A 84 -13.89 -4.36 8.62
CA ALA A 84 -14.94 -3.76 9.44
C ALA A 84 -16.27 -3.65 8.69
N VAL A 85 -16.23 -3.36 7.39
CA VAL A 85 -17.41 -3.37 6.50
C VAL A 85 -17.98 -4.80 6.36
N ASP A 86 -17.13 -5.80 6.14
CA ASP A 86 -17.55 -7.22 6.04
C ASP A 86 -18.21 -7.70 7.33
N GLN A 87 -17.68 -7.28 8.48
CA GLN A 87 -18.25 -7.57 9.80
C GLN A 87 -19.47 -6.72 10.16
N LYS A 88 -19.92 -5.83 9.28
CA LYS A 88 -21.06 -4.91 9.49
C LYS A 88 -20.89 -3.98 10.70
N LEU A 89 -19.65 -3.64 11.03
CA LEU A 89 -19.34 -2.68 12.10
C LEU A 89 -19.45 -1.22 11.62
N ILE A 90 -19.18 -1.01 10.32
CA ILE A 90 -19.34 0.26 9.60
C ILE A 90 -19.89 -0.02 8.20
N ALA A 91 -20.50 0.98 7.57
CA ALA A 91 -20.86 0.96 6.16
C ALA A 91 -20.07 2.02 5.38
N LEU A 92 -19.94 1.84 4.07
CA LEU A 92 -19.20 2.78 3.22
C LEU A 92 -19.88 4.16 3.11
N ASP A 93 -21.20 4.18 3.25
CA ASP A 93 -22.05 5.37 3.27
C ASP A 93 -22.20 5.99 4.66
N ASP A 94 -21.64 5.38 5.72
CA ASP A 94 -21.59 6.02 7.02
C ASP A 94 -20.81 7.33 6.94
N CYS A 95 -21.41 8.38 7.49
CA CYS A 95 -20.86 9.72 7.54
C CYS A 95 -20.02 9.91 8.81
N LEU A 96 -18.99 10.77 8.75
CA LEU A 96 -18.16 11.10 9.90
C LEU A 96 -18.95 11.57 11.13
N GLY A 97 -20.07 12.27 10.91
CA GLY A 97 -20.96 12.71 11.99
C GLY A 97 -21.63 11.57 12.78
N HIS A 98 -21.62 10.34 12.28
CA HIS A 98 -22.02 9.14 13.03
C HIS A 98 -20.99 8.83 14.11
N PHE A 99 -19.71 8.82 13.74
CA PHE A 99 -18.62 8.39 14.61
C PHE A 99 -18.13 9.48 15.56
N PHE A 100 -18.17 10.73 15.11
CA PHE A 100 -17.63 11.88 15.81
C PHE A 100 -18.75 12.87 16.11
N LEU A 101 -19.39 12.72 17.27
CA LEU A 101 -20.55 13.53 17.66
C LEU A 101 -20.17 14.99 17.93
N GLU A 102 -18.92 15.22 18.35
CA GLU A 102 -18.32 16.52 18.67
C GLU A 102 -17.99 17.38 17.44
N LEU A 103 -18.01 16.78 16.24
CA LEU A 103 -17.68 17.44 14.99
C LEU A 103 -18.76 18.48 14.66
N LYS A 104 -18.42 19.78 14.72
CA LYS A 104 -19.39 20.90 14.54
C LYS A 104 -19.58 21.35 13.10
N ASP A 105 -18.64 21.02 12.22
CA ASP A 105 -18.67 21.43 10.81
C ASP A 105 -19.54 20.45 10.01
N GLU A 106 -20.73 20.90 9.59
CA GLU A 106 -21.68 20.07 8.83
C GLU A 106 -21.12 19.53 7.51
N ASN A 107 -20.21 20.25 6.85
CA ASN A 107 -19.57 19.74 5.63
C ASN A 107 -18.68 18.55 5.95
N LYS A 108 -17.89 18.64 7.03
CA LYS A 108 -17.05 17.54 7.48
C LYS A 108 -17.86 16.37 8.00
N ARG A 109 -18.96 16.63 8.70
CA ARG A 109 -19.88 15.59 9.20
C ARG A 109 -20.46 14.74 8.07
N ASN A 110 -20.69 15.31 6.89
CA ASN A 110 -21.26 14.63 5.72
C ASN A 110 -20.23 13.87 4.86
N ILE A 111 -18.95 13.86 5.24
CA ILE A 111 -17.93 13.06 4.56
C ILE A 111 -18.18 11.58 4.89
N SER A 112 -18.37 10.74 3.88
CA SER A 112 -18.54 9.30 4.06
C SER A 112 -17.23 8.57 4.28
N VAL A 113 -17.30 7.36 4.83
CA VAL A 113 -16.15 6.43 4.89
C VAL A 113 -15.57 6.19 3.50
N LEU A 114 -16.41 6.03 2.47
CA LEU A 114 -15.95 5.88 1.08
C LEU A 114 -15.11 7.07 0.62
N ASN A 115 -15.54 8.31 0.91
CA ASN A 115 -14.78 9.49 0.55
C ASN A 115 -13.38 9.52 1.18
N LEU A 116 -13.21 8.96 2.38
CA LEU A 116 -11.90 8.87 3.03
C LEU A 116 -11.02 7.80 2.39
N LEU A 117 -11.58 6.62 2.12
CA LEU A 117 -10.84 5.51 1.51
C LEU A 117 -10.41 5.83 0.07
N GLU A 118 -11.19 6.64 -0.66
CA GLU A 118 -10.89 7.06 -2.03
C GLU A 118 -10.16 8.41 -2.14
N MET A 119 -9.80 9.04 -1.01
CA MET A 119 -9.16 10.36 -0.98
C MET A 119 -9.99 11.46 -1.67
N ARG A 120 -11.33 11.37 -1.58
CA ARG A 120 -12.33 12.31 -2.14
C ARG A 120 -13.04 13.16 -1.09
N SER A 121 -12.52 13.20 0.12
CA SER A 121 -13.13 13.92 1.25
C SER A 121 -13.07 15.44 1.14
N GLY A 122 -12.19 15.98 0.28
CA GLY A 122 -11.92 17.42 0.23
C GLY A 122 -11.19 17.96 1.47
N LEU A 123 -10.73 17.07 2.35
CA LEU A 123 -9.87 17.45 3.46
C LEU A 123 -8.47 17.75 2.92
N ASN A 124 -7.91 18.87 3.36
CA ASN A 124 -6.60 19.28 2.89
C ASN A 124 -5.51 18.35 3.44
N CYS A 125 -4.56 17.96 2.59
CA CYS A 125 -3.34 17.27 3.02
C CYS A 125 -2.29 18.34 3.35
N GLU A 126 -2.31 18.81 4.60
CA GLU A 126 -1.59 19.99 5.09
C GLU A 126 -0.05 19.84 5.14
N GLU A 127 0.51 18.85 4.44
CA GLU A 127 1.93 18.49 4.49
C GLU A 127 2.73 19.02 3.28
N PHE A 128 2.07 19.38 2.17
CA PHE A 128 2.75 19.79 0.94
C PHE A 128 2.59 21.30 0.66
N TYR A 129 3.70 21.95 0.27
CA TYR A 129 3.80 23.37 -0.12
C TYR A 129 3.68 24.42 0.99
N GLY A 130 3.88 24.05 2.27
CA GLY A 130 3.87 25.02 3.38
C GLY A 130 2.47 25.54 3.73
N LEU A 131 1.44 24.83 3.29
CA LEU A 131 0.04 25.13 3.57
C LEU A 131 -0.49 24.18 4.64
N GLY A 132 -0.53 24.66 5.88
CA GLY A 132 -1.13 23.98 7.02
C GLY A 132 -0.13 23.39 8.04
N PRO A 133 -0.62 22.90 9.19
CA PRO A 133 0.21 22.30 10.23
C PRO A 133 0.95 21.04 9.76
N ASP A 134 2.24 20.97 10.08
CA ASP A 134 3.12 19.79 9.93
C ASP A 134 2.43 18.51 10.45
N LEU A 135 2.56 17.37 9.76
CA LEU A 135 2.08 16.08 10.29
C LEU A 135 2.66 15.78 11.67
N GLN A 136 3.88 16.23 11.97
CA GLN A 136 4.43 16.14 13.32
C GLN A 136 3.65 16.98 14.34
N TYR A 137 3.15 18.14 13.92
CA TYR A 137 2.25 18.96 14.74
C TYR A 137 0.90 18.27 14.96
N LEU A 138 0.28 17.71 13.92
CA LEU A 138 -0.99 16.98 14.07
C LEU A 138 -0.82 15.73 14.95
N ASN A 139 0.26 14.95 14.77
CA ASN A 139 0.59 13.80 15.60
C ASN A 139 0.89 14.18 17.07
N SER A 140 1.31 15.41 17.33
CA SER A 140 1.55 15.92 18.69
C SER A 140 0.27 16.32 19.43
N LYS A 141 -0.86 16.48 18.73
CA LYS A 141 -2.13 16.85 19.34
C LYS A 141 -2.85 15.62 19.86
N LYS A 142 -3.32 15.72 21.11
CA LYS A 142 -4.16 14.72 21.76
C LYS A 142 -5.52 14.54 21.09
N ASP A 143 -5.99 15.55 20.36
CA ASP A 143 -7.28 15.58 19.69
C ASP A 143 -7.15 16.28 18.32
N TRP A 144 -6.82 15.48 17.30
CA TRP A 144 -6.63 15.94 15.92
C TRP A 144 -7.95 16.31 15.24
N ILE A 145 -9.08 15.80 15.74
CA ILE A 145 -10.43 16.03 15.19
C ILE A 145 -10.80 17.52 15.34
N MET A 146 -10.27 18.16 16.39
CA MET A 146 -10.47 19.58 16.70
C MET A 146 -9.38 20.50 16.11
N ALA A 147 -8.45 19.96 15.30
CA ALA A 147 -7.44 20.78 14.64
C ALA A 147 -8.11 21.76 13.65
N ASN A 148 -8.15 23.03 14.04
CA ASN A 148 -8.68 24.13 13.24
C ASN A 148 -7.56 24.79 12.41
N ARG A 149 -7.96 25.45 11.31
CA ARG A 149 -7.15 26.33 10.44
C ARG A 149 -6.56 27.55 11.16
N THR A 150 -5.82 27.37 12.25
CA THR A 150 -5.16 28.50 12.92
C THR A 150 -3.80 28.72 12.27
N GLY A 151 -3.80 29.40 11.12
CA GLY A 151 -2.58 29.96 10.52
C GLY A 151 -2.57 29.99 8.99
N GLN A 152 -3.13 31.06 8.43
CA GLN A 152 -2.93 31.58 7.06
C GLN A 152 -3.56 30.84 5.86
N ASP A 153 -4.11 31.70 5.01
CA ASP A 153 -4.53 31.60 3.62
C ASP A 153 -5.95 31.14 3.24
N THR A 154 -6.66 32.19 2.82
CA THR A 154 -7.92 32.33 2.11
C THR A 154 -7.77 31.88 0.66
N GLY A 155 -8.36 30.73 0.32
CA GLY A 155 -8.62 30.35 -1.06
C GLY A 155 -9.97 29.63 -1.14
N PRO A 156 -10.83 29.94 -2.12
CA PRO A 156 -12.08 29.20 -2.31
C PRO A 156 -11.82 27.80 -2.85
N LEU A 157 -12.77 26.90 -2.57
CA LEU A 157 -12.91 25.58 -3.19
C LEU A 157 -13.10 25.70 -4.71
#